data_AF-A0A8S3SCF1-F1
#
_entry.id   AF-A0A8S3SCF1-F1
#
_cell.length_a   1.000
_cell.length_b   1.000
_cell.length_c   1.000
_cell.angle_alpha   90.00
_cell.angle_beta   90.00
_cell.angle_gamma   90.00
#
_symmetry.space_group_name_H-M   'P 1'
#
loop_
_entity.id
_entity.type
_entity.pdbx_description
1 polymer ?
#
loop_
_entity_poly.entity_id
_entity_poly.type
_entity_poly.pdbx_seq_one_letter_code
_entity_poly.pdbx_strand_id
1 'polypeptide(L)'
;MAASFKKTAIKTIPRVGEIITTDTLFWKSLEVPVTKKEYGPITHIEFSPVEPHNFAVTNSTRVQIYSPKSLQIVKTISRFREQAHCGSFRDDGRLLVAGGDGGEVKLFDVDGKSLLRVFKGHKGSVHVSKFLSDRLHLFSGSDDNTVRLWDIPTENQLLSYKDHQDYVRCGVASMASTDIILTGSYDHTVKIRKCSDVSFWWNIYVSRWKCYKSMGCLSRRRLLTTLCHHHKTITTLTFCKNYQRLISGSIDRHLKIYDVSTYQVVHTLDVPGSVLSVGVPADDNLLVVGTAEGLLSMQRRKSDEDKNVRKKKRPASYKFFLKGQNYTPSSEDQIYEHKKKEKIQKYDKFFRKFEYSKALDAAIHVRTKEPEVTVSVIQELIRREGLKPALAARDDKSLGFIIRFIQRNISNPRFTSTLTDVAGVLLDMYNSHIGQCAEVDSLLQKLRTTVKQEVDYMKQLMETMGTMDMLFAAVSTNQNKQLNSNSLDVLTPSVGAQTS
;
A
#
# COMPACT_ATOMS: atom_id res chain seq x y z
N MET A 1 4.32 -40.55 -28.29
CA MET A 1 4.38 -39.14 -27.85
C MET A 1 5.79 -38.84 -27.39
N ALA A 2 6.50 -37.91 -28.02
CA ALA A 2 7.80 -37.46 -27.52
C ALA A 2 7.58 -36.69 -26.20
N ALA A 3 8.27 -37.09 -25.12
CA ALA A 3 8.16 -36.41 -23.84
C ALA A 3 8.63 -34.95 -23.98
N SER A 4 7.80 -34.00 -23.54
CA SER A 4 8.15 -32.58 -23.59
C SER A 4 9.29 -32.28 -22.61
N PHE A 5 10.32 -31.56 -23.07
CA PHE A 5 11.45 -31.16 -22.22
C PHE A 5 10.97 -30.36 -21.00
N LYS A 6 11.26 -30.86 -19.80
CA LYS A 6 10.95 -30.18 -18.55
C LYS A 6 11.95 -29.05 -18.32
N LYS A 7 11.46 -27.81 -18.26
CA LYS A 7 12.27 -26.62 -17.96
C LYS A 7 12.87 -26.70 -16.57
N THR A 8 14.02 -26.05 -16.36
CA THR A 8 14.60 -25.92 -15.02
C THR A 8 13.59 -25.22 -14.11
N ALA A 9 13.24 -25.84 -12.98
CA ALA A 9 12.38 -25.22 -11.99
C ALA A 9 13.19 -24.18 -11.21
N ILE A 10 12.96 -22.89 -11.48
CA ILE A 10 13.58 -21.81 -10.71
C ILE A 10 12.91 -21.80 -9.35
N LYS A 11 13.66 -22.11 -8.29
CA LYS A 11 13.15 -22.02 -6.92
C LYS A 11 13.25 -20.57 -6.46
N THR A 12 12.16 -19.82 -6.60
CA THR A 12 12.04 -18.51 -5.96
C THR A 12 11.75 -18.73 -4.48
N ILE A 13 12.78 -18.61 -3.65
CA ILE A 13 12.63 -18.72 -2.20
C ILE A 13 12.31 -17.31 -1.69
N PRO A 14 11.15 -17.06 -1.06
CA PRO A 14 10.82 -15.72 -0.56
C PRO A 14 11.87 -15.28 0.46
N ARG A 15 12.38 -14.05 0.39
CA ARG A 15 13.35 -13.51 1.36
C ARG A 15 12.79 -13.63 2.79
N VAL A 16 13.61 -14.08 3.74
CA VAL A 16 13.18 -14.23 5.14
C VAL A 16 12.78 -12.84 5.64
N GLY A 17 11.55 -12.68 6.11
CA GLY A 17 11.03 -11.44 6.71
C GLY A 17 10.01 -10.64 5.87
N GLU A 18 9.94 -10.82 4.55
CA GLU A 18 8.90 -10.15 3.74
C GLU A 18 7.82 -11.17 3.31
N ILE A 19 6.71 -11.23 4.06
CA ILE A 19 5.47 -11.83 3.56
C ILE A 19 4.91 -10.86 2.52
N ILE A 20 5.25 -11.08 1.26
CA ILE A 20 4.70 -10.30 0.15
C ILE A 20 3.25 -10.73 -0.04
N THR A 21 2.32 -10.02 0.59
CA THR A 21 0.89 -10.22 0.38
C THR A 21 0.48 -9.66 -0.97
N THR A 22 -0.63 -10.15 -1.53
CA THR A 22 -1.24 -9.61 -2.76
C THR A 22 -1.47 -8.10 -2.67
N ASP A 23 -1.77 -7.62 -1.47
CA ASP A 23 -2.01 -6.21 -1.21
C ASP A 23 -0.71 -5.40 -1.21
N THR A 24 0.39 -5.94 -0.66
CA THR A 24 1.69 -5.26 -0.82
C THR A 24 2.10 -5.12 -2.27
N LEU A 25 1.82 -6.14 -3.12
CA LEU A 25 2.05 -6.04 -4.56
C LEU A 25 1.12 -5.03 -5.22
N PHE A 26 -0.14 -4.97 -4.79
CA PHE A 26 -1.10 -3.98 -5.24
C PHE A 26 -0.59 -2.56 -4.99
N TRP A 27 -0.14 -2.25 -3.77
CA TRP A 27 0.35 -0.92 -3.42
C TRP A 27 1.73 -0.60 -4.00
N LYS A 28 2.62 -1.61 -4.13
CA LYS A 28 3.91 -1.47 -4.84
C LYS A 28 3.75 -1.25 -6.36
N SER A 29 2.58 -1.53 -6.93
CA SER A 29 2.31 -1.33 -8.36
C SER A 29 1.98 0.12 -8.75
N LEU A 30 1.91 1.03 -7.78
CA LEU A 30 1.76 2.46 -8.01
C LEU A 30 2.97 3.03 -8.77
N GLU A 31 2.71 3.95 -9.68
CA GLU A 31 3.73 4.68 -10.42
C GLU A 31 4.40 5.75 -9.54
N VAL A 32 5.50 6.30 -10.05
CA VAL A 32 6.19 7.41 -9.41
C VAL A 32 5.20 8.58 -9.23
N PRO A 33 5.12 9.18 -8.03
CA PRO A 33 4.20 10.29 -7.76
C PRO A 33 4.47 11.48 -8.68
N VAL A 34 3.41 12.00 -9.30
CA VAL A 34 3.43 13.32 -9.94
C VAL A 34 3.13 14.35 -8.86
N THR A 35 4.11 15.20 -8.55
CA THR A 35 3.96 16.27 -7.57
C THR A 35 3.63 17.59 -8.27
N LYS A 36 2.60 18.28 -7.76
CA LYS A 36 2.25 19.64 -8.18
C LYS A 36 2.33 20.57 -6.98
N LYS A 37 3.01 21.72 -7.15
CA LYS A 37 3.09 22.75 -6.13
C LYS A 37 1.90 23.69 -6.30
N GLU A 38 1.13 23.81 -5.23
CA GLU A 38 -0.01 24.71 -5.09
C GLU A 38 0.33 25.86 -4.13
N TYR A 39 -0.48 26.92 -4.16
CA TYR A 39 -0.20 28.17 -3.44
C TYR A 39 -0.24 28.09 -1.91
N GLY A 40 -0.95 27.10 -1.34
CA GLY A 40 -1.19 26.99 0.08
C GLY A 40 -1.44 25.55 0.51
N PRO A 41 -1.68 25.31 1.80
CA PRO A 41 -1.94 23.98 2.32
C PRO A 41 -3.21 23.39 1.71
N ILE A 42 -3.17 22.11 1.39
CA ILE A 42 -4.31 21.41 0.80
C ILE A 42 -5.17 20.87 1.94
N THR A 43 -6.27 21.56 2.22
CA THR A 43 -7.12 21.29 3.39
C THR A 43 -8.00 20.07 3.21
N HIS A 44 -8.61 19.91 2.04
CA HIS A 44 -9.56 18.84 1.75
C HIS A 44 -9.47 18.38 0.30
N ILE A 45 -9.61 17.08 0.10
CA ILE A 45 -9.67 16.43 -1.22
C ILE A 45 -10.89 15.52 -1.23
N GLU A 46 -11.75 15.66 -2.24
CA GLU A 46 -12.91 14.80 -2.41
C GLU A 46 -13.06 14.38 -3.88
N PHE A 47 -13.42 13.13 -4.09
CA PHE A 47 -13.69 12.57 -5.41
C PHE A 47 -15.18 12.65 -5.72
N SER A 48 -15.50 12.96 -6.98
CA SER A 48 -16.86 12.79 -7.48
C SER A 48 -17.21 11.29 -7.52
N PRO A 49 -18.39 10.89 -7.02
CA PRO A 49 -18.84 9.51 -7.07
C PRO A 49 -19.22 9.06 -8.49
N VAL A 50 -19.40 10.00 -9.43
CA VAL A 50 -19.78 9.72 -10.82
C VAL A 50 -18.54 9.74 -11.72
N GLU A 51 -18.45 8.76 -12.64
CA GLU A 51 -17.45 8.76 -13.71
C GLU A 51 -17.56 10.06 -14.54
N PRO A 52 -16.47 10.80 -14.80
CA PRO A 52 -15.06 10.38 -14.87
C PRO A 52 -14.27 10.51 -13.55
N HIS A 53 -14.91 10.53 -12.38
CA HIS A 53 -14.26 10.63 -11.06
C HIS A 53 -13.35 11.85 -10.92
N ASN A 54 -13.79 13.00 -11.44
CA ASN A 54 -13.11 14.27 -11.19
C ASN A 54 -13.02 14.52 -9.68
N PHE A 55 -11.91 15.06 -9.22
CA PHE A 55 -11.70 15.34 -7.79
C PHE A 55 -11.45 16.81 -7.54
N ALA A 56 -12.00 17.30 -6.43
CA ALA A 56 -11.89 18.66 -5.97
C ALA A 56 -10.78 18.73 -4.93
N VAL A 57 -9.86 19.65 -5.13
CA VAL A 57 -8.77 19.97 -4.21
C VAL A 57 -9.04 21.37 -3.70
N THR A 58 -9.19 21.50 -2.39
CA THR A 58 -9.37 22.79 -1.73
C THR A 58 -8.03 23.31 -1.26
N ASN A 59 -7.69 24.52 -1.72
CA ASN A 59 -6.43 25.17 -1.41
C ASN A 59 -6.66 26.68 -1.18
N SER A 60 -6.39 27.14 0.04
CA SER A 60 -6.51 28.54 0.43
C SER A 60 -7.84 29.14 -0.09
N THR A 61 -7.83 30.20 -0.90
CA THR A 61 -9.04 30.87 -1.42
C THR A 61 -9.70 30.19 -2.63
N ARG A 62 -9.18 29.03 -3.07
CA ARG A 62 -9.60 28.39 -4.32
C ARG A 62 -10.00 26.94 -4.12
N VAL A 63 -10.96 26.51 -4.92
CA VAL A 63 -11.27 25.09 -5.12
C VAL A 63 -10.94 24.74 -6.56
N GLN A 64 -10.02 23.81 -6.76
CA GLN A 64 -9.59 23.35 -8.09
C GLN A 64 -10.15 21.96 -8.35
N ILE A 65 -10.68 21.75 -9.55
CA ILE A 65 -11.19 20.45 -9.99
C ILE A 65 -10.18 19.85 -10.96
N TYR A 66 -9.72 18.65 -10.68
CA TYR A 66 -8.77 17.89 -11.47
C TYR A 66 -9.46 16.72 -12.17
N SER A 67 -8.99 16.40 -13.37
CA SER A 67 -9.37 15.15 -14.03
C SER A 67 -8.39 14.04 -13.64
N PRO A 68 -8.87 12.85 -13.23
CA PRO A 68 -7.99 11.76 -12.80
C PRO A 68 -7.19 11.15 -13.96
N LYS A 69 -7.67 11.25 -15.21
CA LYS A 69 -7.00 10.67 -16.40
C LYS A 69 -5.79 11.49 -16.83
N SER A 70 -5.94 12.82 -16.90
CA SER A 70 -4.88 13.74 -17.34
C SER A 70 -4.06 14.31 -16.18
N LEU A 71 -4.56 14.19 -14.93
CA LEU A 71 -4.02 14.85 -13.73
C LEU A 71 -3.89 16.36 -13.88
N GLN A 72 -4.61 16.97 -14.83
CA GLN A 72 -4.61 18.41 -15.08
C GLN A 72 -5.83 19.08 -14.44
N ILE A 73 -5.69 20.38 -14.20
CA ILE A 73 -6.78 21.21 -13.67
C ILE A 73 -7.78 21.41 -14.81
N VAL A 74 -9.03 21.00 -14.58
CA VAL A 74 -10.15 21.23 -15.49
C VAL A 74 -10.72 22.62 -15.21
N LYS A 75 -10.90 22.96 -13.93
CA LYS A 75 -11.58 24.18 -13.52
C LYS A 75 -11.02 24.71 -12.21
N THR A 76 -11.01 26.03 -12.08
CA THR A 76 -10.61 26.73 -10.85
C THR A 76 -11.75 27.64 -10.40
N ILE A 77 -12.21 27.46 -9.17
CA ILE A 77 -13.25 28.26 -8.53
C ILE A 77 -12.54 29.22 -7.57
N SER A 78 -12.54 30.52 -7.90
CA SER A 78 -11.87 31.58 -7.14
C SER A 78 -12.85 32.66 -6.64
N ARG A 79 -14.04 32.24 -6.21
CA ARG A 79 -15.12 33.15 -5.77
C ARG A 79 -15.14 33.39 -4.25
N PHE A 80 -14.18 32.84 -3.52
CA PHE A 80 -14.03 33.09 -2.09
C PHE A 80 -13.13 34.29 -1.88
N ARG A 81 -13.55 35.18 -0.96
CA ARG A 81 -12.73 36.32 -0.51
C ARG A 81 -11.66 35.82 0.46
N GLU A 82 -12.10 35.02 1.42
CA GLU A 82 -11.26 34.35 2.42
C GLU A 82 -10.96 32.89 2.02
N GLN A 83 -10.29 32.16 2.92
CA GLN A 83 -9.95 30.76 2.72
C GLN A 83 -11.21 29.87 2.61
N ALA A 84 -11.18 28.90 1.70
CA ALA A 84 -12.09 27.78 1.63
C ALA A 84 -11.47 26.59 2.39
N HIS A 85 -12.27 25.89 3.18
CA HIS A 85 -11.79 24.77 4.00
C HIS A 85 -12.14 23.40 3.42
N CYS A 86 -13.30 23.28 2.78
CA CYS A 86 -13.78 22.04 2.20
C CYS A 86 -14.39 22.26 0.81
N GLY A 87 -14.40 21.19 0.02
CA GLY A 87 -15.07 21.10 -1.26
C GLY A 87 -15.61 19.69 -1.40
N SER A 88 -16.95 19.56 -1.37
CA SER A 88 -17.65 18.27 -1.40
C SER A 88 -18.57 18.20 -2.62
N PHE A 89 -18.56 17.05 -3.29
CA PHE A 89 -19.43 16.79 -4.42
C PHE A 89 -20.77 16.26 -3.93
N ARG A 90 -21.83 16.59 -4.67
CA ARG A 90 -23.09 15.86 -4.54
C ARG A 90 -22.99 14.51 -5.23
N ASP A 91 -23.83 13.57 -4.82
CA ASP A 91 -23.88 12.21 -5.37
C ASP A 91 -24.11 12.12 -6.88
N ASP A 92 -24.63 13.18 -7.51
CA ASP A 92 -24.81 13.27 -8.96
C ASP A 92 -23.60 13.86 -9.70
N GLY A 93 -22.58 14.34 -8.98
CA GLY A 93 -21.35 14.91 -9.52
C GLY A 93 -21.51 16.29 -10.18
N ARG A 94 -22.71 16.88 -10.19
CA ARG A 94 -22.99 18.16 -10.86
C ARG A 94 -22.84 19.37 -9.95
N LEU A 95 -23.11 19.19 -8.67
CA LEU A 95 -23.02 20.27 -7.68
C LEU A 95 -21.81 20.07 -6.78
N LEU A 96 -21.18 21.18 -6.42
CA LEU A 96 -20.10 21.24 -5.46
C LEU A 96 -20.41 22.27 -4.38
N VAL A 97 -20.32 21.87 -3.11
CA VAL A 97 -20.45 22.77 -1.97
C VAL A 97 -19.08 23.02 -1.38
N ALA A 98 -18.82 24.27 -1.01
CA ALA A 98 -17.60 24.63 -0.31
C ALA A 98 -17.88 25.64 0.81
N GLY A 99 -17.30 25.36 1.98
CA GLY A 99 -17.36 26.20 3.17
C GLY A 99 -16.20 27.19 3.20
N GLY A 100 -16.50 28.45 3.48
CA GLY A 100 -15.52 29.52 3.63
C GLY A 100 -15.27 29.92 5.08
N ASP A 101 -14.16 30.61 5.29
CA ASP A 101 -13.76 31.19 6.57
C ASP A 101 -14.70 32.32 7.03
N GLY A 102 -15.30 33.05 6.09
CA GLY A 102 -16.29 34.11 6.38
C GLY A 102 -17.67 33.63 6.84
N GLY A 103 -17.82 32.36 7.25
CA GLY A 103 -19.10 31.77 7.67
C GLY A 103 -20.12 31.53 6.56
N GLU A 104 -19.69 31.69 5.30
CA GLU A 104 -20.54 31.46 4.13
C GLU A 104 -20.34 30.04 3.60
N VAL A 105 -21.44 29.35 3.29
CA VAL A 105 -21.42 28.11 2.50
C VAL A 105 -21.88 28.43 1.09
N LYS A 106 -21.07 28.07 0.10
CA LYS A 106 -21.33 28.39 -1.31
C LYS A 106 -21.58 27.14 -2.12
N LEU A 107 -22.63 27.17 -2.94
CA LEU A 107 -23.00 26.11 -3.86
C LEU A 107 -22.62 26.50 -5.28
N PHE A 108 -21.84 25.65 -5.93
CA PHE A 108 -21.36 25.83 -7.29
C PHE A 108 -21.89 24.74 -8.22
N ASP A 109 -22.11 25.12 -9.46
CA ASP A 109 -22.25 24.18 -10.55
C ASP A 109 -20.86 23.76 -11.07
N VAL A 110 -20.64 22.46 -11.23
CA VAL A 110 -19.37 21.89 -11.67
C VAL A 110 -19.11 22.24 -13.13
N ASP A 111 -20.14 22.32 -13.96
CA ASP A 111 -20.02 22.69 -15.37
C ASP A 111 -20.12 24.21 -15.56
N GLY A 112 -21.12 24.86 -14.97
CA GLY A 112 -21.38 26.30 -15.10
C GLY A 112 -20.40 27.25 -14.41
N LYS A 113 -20.24 28.48 -14.92
CA LYS A 113 -19.32 29.49 -14.35
C LYS A 113 -19.91 30.29 -13.18
N SER A 114 -21.19 30.09 -12.89
CA SER A 114 -21.96 30.85 -11.90
C SER A 114 -21.99 30.17 -10.53
N LEU A 115 -21.90 31.01 -9.50
CA LEU A 115 -22.32 30.67 -8.16
C LEU A 115 -23.84 30.47 -8.18
N LEU A 116 -24.34 29.36 -7.65
CA LEU A 116 -25.78 29.10 -7.61
C LEU A 116 -26.38 29.79 -6.39
N ARG A 117 -26.01 29.33 -5.19
CA ARG A 117 -26.59 29.78 -3.92
C ARG A 117 -25.51 30.11 -2.88
N VAL A 118 -25.86 30.96 -1.92
CA VAL A 118 -25.00 31.32 -0.78
C VAL A 118 -25.80 31.21 0.51
N PHE A 119 -25.45 30.23 1.34
CA PHE A 119 -26.07 30.05 2.64
C PHE A 119 -25.32 30.90 3.67
N LYS A 120 -26.01 31.90 4.22
CA LYS A 120 -25.51 32.80 5.25
C LYS A 120 -26.21 32.53 6.57
N GLY A 121 -25.43 32.45 7.64
CA GLY A 121 -25.99 32.37 8.99
C GLY A 121 -24.99 31.97 10.05
N HIS A 122 -23.94 31.22 9.68
CA HIS A 122 -22.83 30.93 10.59
C HIS A 122 -22.09 32.20 10.97
N LYS A 123 -21.65 32.27 12.23
CA LYS A 123 -20.87 33.40 12.76
C LYS A 123 -19.36 33.19 12.68
N GLY A 124 -18.93 31.94 12.50
CA GLY A 124 -17.53 31.54 12.38
C GLY A 124 -17.27 30.71 11.13
N SER A 125 -16.02 30.34 10.95
CA SER A 125 -15.50 29.61 9.79
C SER A 125 -16.18 28.25 9.62
N VAL A 126 -16.59 27.93 8.39
CA VAL A 126 -17.19 26.64 8.06
C VAL A 126 -16.11 25.68 7.57
N HIS A 127 -15.72 24.74 8.42
CA HIS A 127 -14.69 23.74 8.07
C HIS A 127 -15.25 22.54 7.32
N VAL A 128 -16.51 22.18 7.57
CA VAL A 128 -17.16 21.01 6.98
C VAL A 128 -18.47 21.42 6.34
N SER A 129 -18.66 20.99 5.10
CA SER A 129 -19.94 21.06 4.42
C SER A 129 -20.08 19.83 3.53
N LYS A 130 -21.20 19.12 3.68
CA LYS A 130 -21.49 17.88 2.94
C LYS A 130 -22.97 17.77 2.63
N PHE A 131 -23.27 17.13 1.51
CA PHE A 131 -24.64 16.79 1.13
C PHE A 131 -25.17 15.63 1.97
N LEU A 132 -26.49 15.63 2.17
CA LEU A 132 -27.22 14.44 2.58
C LEU A 132 -27.51 13.57 1.35
N SER A 133 -27.72 12.28 1.59
CA SER A 133 -28.08 11.28 0.57
C SER A 133 -29.42 11.59 -0.14
N ASP A 134 -30.25 12.46 0.46
CA ASP A 134 -31.50 12.97 -0.12
C ASP A 134 -31.27 14.00 -1.25
N ARG A 135 -30.04 14.48 -1.46
CA ARG A 135 -29.63 15.44 -2.51
C ARG A 135 -30.25 16.84 -2.46
N LEU A 136 -31.29 17.05 -1.65
CA LEU A 136 -31.98 18.32 -1.42
C LEU A 136 -31.41 19.10 -0.24
N HIS A 137 -30.85 18.39 0.72
CA HIS A 137 -30.36 18.94 1.96
C HIS A 137 -28.84 18.88 2.03
N LEU A 138 -28.24 19.86 2.70
CA LEU A 138 -26.82 19.84 3.08
C LEU A 138 -26.68 20.21 4.54
N PHE A 139 -25.62 19.72 5.18
CA PHE A 139 -25.25 20.17 6.51
C PHE A 139 -23.89 20.85 6.51
N SER A 140 -23.71 21.77 7.45
CA SER A 140 -22.43 22.46 7.68
C SER A 140 -22.06 22.45 9.16
N GLY A 141 -20.77 22.26 9.42
CA GLY A 141 -20.17 22.35 10.75
C GLY A 141 -19.17 23.51 10.79
N SER A 142 -19.26 24.32 11.85
CA SER A 142 -18.53 25.59 11.96
C SER A 142 -17.84 25.76 13.31
N ASP A 143 -16.90 26.69 13.35
CA ASP A 143 -16.20 27.12 14.57
C ASP A 143 -17.08 27.91 15.53
N ASP A 144 -18.32 28.25 15.16
CA ASP A 144 -19.35 28.77 16.08
C ASP A 144 -20.00 27.69 16.97
N ASN A 145 -19.39 26.50 17.02
CA ASN A 145 -19.85 25.30 17.73
C ASN A 145 -21.21 24.78 17.25
N THR A 146 -21.73 25.30 16.14
CA THR A 146 -23.04 24.93 15.60
C THR A 146 -22.91 24.03 14.38
N VAL A 147 -23.85 23.10 14.28
CA VAL A 147 -24.09 22.32 13.08
C VAL A 147 -25.43 22.75 12.52
N ARG A 148 -25.49 23.12 11.25
CA ARG A 148 -26.71 23.60 10.61
C ARG A 148 -27.10 22.72 9.45
N LEU A 149 -28.41 22.52 9.30
CA LEU A 149 -29.01 21.85 8.15
C LEU A 149 -29.67 22.90 7.26
N TRP A 150 -29.38 22.84 5.98
CA TRP A 150 -29.87 23.79 4.98
C TRP A 150 -30.65 23.05 3.91
N ASP A 151 -31.69 23.72 3.43
CA ASP A 151 -32.45 23.32 2.27
C ASP A 151 -31.95 24.07 1.02
N ILE A 152 -31.57 23.32 -0.02
CA ILE A 152 -30.96 23.87 -1.24
C ILE A 152 -31.95 24.73 -2.05
N PRO A 153 -33.18 24.28 -2.37
CA PRO A 153 -34.13 25.07 -3.16
C PRO A 153 -34.56 26.37 -2.48
N THR A 154 -34.83 26.35 -1.18
CA THR A 154 -35.35 27.53 -0.45
C THR A 154 -34.25 28.44 0.10
N GLU A 155 -32.99 28.00 0.10
CA GLU A 155 -31.84 28.68 0.72
C GLU A 155 -31.97 28.89 2.24
N ASN A 156 -33.01 28.32 2.85
CA ASN A 156 -33.30 28.54 4.26
C ASN A 156 -32.57 27.53 5.14
N GLN A 157 -32.24 27.98 6.34
CA GLN A 157 -31.78 27.10 7.40
C GLN A 157 -32.99 26.38 8.00
N LEU A 158 -33.00 25.05 7.94
CA LEU A 158 -34.06 24.23 8.55
C LEU A 158 -33.83 24.07 10.05
N LEU A 159 -32.62 23.65 10.42
CA LEU A 159 -32.29 23.28 11.80
C LEU A 159 -30.94 23.88 12.21
N SER A 160 -30.84 24.27 13.49
CA SER A 160 -29.59 24.71 14.12
C SER A 160 -29.34 23.84 15.35
N TYR A 161 -28.20 23.17 15.37
CA TYR A 161 -27.78 22.32 16.47
C TYR A 161 -26.64 23.01 17.21
N LYS A 162 -26.81 23.23 18.51
CA LYS A 162 -25.82 23.83 19.42
C LYS A 162 -25.37 22.77 20.42
N ASP A 163 -24.87 21.68 19.88
CA ASP A 163 -24.69 20.47 20.65
C ASP A 163 -23.25 20.38 21.19
N HIS A 164 -22.28 20.93 20.47
CA HIS A 164 -20.86 20.85 20.80
C HIS A 164 -20.41 22.01 21.69
N GLN A 165 -19.41 21.74 22.54
CA GLN A 165 -18.83 22.76 23.42
C GLN A 165 -17.64 23.49 22.77
N ASP A 166 -17.06 22.89 21.73
CA ASP A 166 -15.88 23.40 21.02
C ASP A 166 -16.04 23.22 19.50
N TYR A 167 -15.05 23.65 18.73
CA TYR A 167 -15.07 23.73 17.27
C TYR A 167 -15.42 22.41 16.57
N VAL A 168 -16.36 22.48 15.63
CA VAL A 168 -16.79 21.32 14.83
C VAL A 168 -15.97 21.26 13.55
N ARG A 169 -15.08 20.26 13.45
CA ARG A 169 -14.07 20.17 12.38
C ARG A 169 -14.22 18.95 11.47
N CYS A 170 -14.99 17.95 11.87
CA CYS A 170 -15.27 16.80 11.02
C CYS A 170 -16.75 16.43 11.05
N GLY A 171 -17.24 15.91 9.93
CA GLY A 171 -18.60 15.43 9.83
C GLY A 171 -18.80 14.59 8.58
N VAL A 172 -19.77 13.68 8.65
CA VAL A 172 -20.14 12.81 7.53
C VAL A 172 -21.63 12.51 7.60
N ALA A 173 -22.30 12.55 6.44
CA ALA A 173 -23.66 12.05 6.29
C ALA A 173 -23.61 10.54 6.02
N SER A 174 -24.55 9.81 6.58
CA SER A 174 -24.71 8.39 6.28
C SER A 174 -25.16 8.20 4.83
N MET A 175 -24.39 7.44 4.04
CA MET A 175 -24.79 7.10 2.66
C MET A 175 -26.01 6.18 2.62
N ALA A 176 -26.22 5.36 3.65
CA ALA A 176 -27.30 4.37 3.69
C ALA A 176 -28.63 4.93 4.21
N SER A 177 -28.60 6.02 4.99
CA SER A 177 -29.77 6.60 5.62
C SER A 177 -29.78 8.10 5.41
N THR A 178 -30.85 8.63 4.85
CA THR A 178 -31.01 10.05 4.53
C THR A 178 -30.88 10.96 5.75
N ASP A 179 -31.29 10.48 6.92
CA ASP A 179 -31.50 11.36 8.07
C ASP A 179 -30.32 11.38 9.05
N ILE A 180 -29.32 10.51 8.90
CA ILE A 180 -28.29 10.37 9.94
C ILE A 180 -27.05 11.18 9.60
N ILE A 181 -26.67 12.06 10.52
CA ILE A 181 -25.45 12.88 10.45
C ILE A 181 -24.55 12.51 11.62
N LEU A 182 -23.26 12.39 11.34
CA LEU A 182 -22.19 12.25 12.32
C LEU A 182 -21.37 13.52 12.34
N THR A 183 -21.15 14.10 13.52
CA THR A 183 -20.31 15.28 13.71
C THR A 183 -19.28 15.01 14.79
N GLY A 184 -18.05 15.49 14.57
CA GLY A 184 -16.97 15.41 15.54
C GLY A 184 -16.41 16.80 15.82
N SER A 185 -16.20 17.06 17.11
CA SER A 185 -15.69 18.32 17.63
C SER A 185 -14.35 18.11 18.35
N TYR A 186 -13.63 19.22 18.55
CA TYR A 186 -12.43 19.27 19.37
C TYR A 186 -12.72 19.05 20.87
N ASP A 187 -13.99 19.05 21.29
CA ASP A 187 -14.46 18.63 22.62
C ASP A 187 -14.27 17.13 22.91
N HIS A 188 -13.58 16.40 22.03
CA HIS A 188 -13.34 14.95 22.07
C HIS A 188 -14.62 14.11 21.99
N THR A 189 -15.73 14.70 21.57
CA THR A 189 -17.00 14.01 21.36
C THR A 189 -17.31 13.87 19.87
N VAL A 190 -17.81 12.68 19.53
CA VAL A 190 -18.52 12.45 18.28
C VAL A 190 -19.99 12.31 18.61
N LYS A 191 -20.83 13.09 17.94
CA LYS A 191 -22.28 13.09 18.10
C LYS A 191 -22.95 12.51 16.85
N ILE A 192 -23.98 11.72 17.09
CA ILE A 192 -24.81 11.11 16.05
C ILE A 192 -26.20 11.70 16.17
N ARG A 193 -26.75 12.16 15.05
CA ARG A 193 -28.06 12.79 15.03
C ARG A 193 -28.91 12.26 13.89
N LYS A 194 -30.22 12.14 14.14
CA LYS A 194 -31.23 11.94 13.12
C LYS A 194 -31.93 13.26 12.83
N CYS A 195 -32.04 13.66 11.56
CA CYS A 195 -32.67 14.92 11.15
C CYS A 195 -34.18 14.96 11.45
N SER A 196 -34.84 13.82 11.57
CA SER A 196 -36.28 13.74 11.86
C SER A 196 -36.65 14.16 13.29
N ASP A 197 -35.72 14.11 14.25
CA ASP A 197 -36.01 14.36 15.65
C ASP A 197 -35.12 15.44 16.28
N VAL A 198 -35.76 16.40 16.95
CA VAL A 198 -35.08 17.54 17.60
C VAL A 198 -34.37 17.12 18.89
N SER A 199 -34.69 15.95 19.47
CA SER A 199 -34.36 15.56 20.85
C SER A 199 -33.55 14.27 21.00
N PHE A 200 -33.00 13.67 19.94
CA PHE A 200 -32.14 12.48 20.07
C PHE A 200 -30.65 12.84 20.07
N TRP A 201 -30.00 12.59 21.20
CA TRP A 201 -28.60 12.95 21.47
C TRP A 201 -27.79 11.72 21.89
N TRP A 202 -26.59 11.57 21.32
CA TRP A 202 -25.61 10.56 21.75
C TRP A 202 -24.22 11.18 21.78
N ASN A 203 -23.54 11.10 22.93
CA ASN A 203 -22.15 11.51 23.09
C ASN A 203 -21.24 10.28 23.05
N ILE A 204 -20.28 10.25 22.13
CA ILE A 204 -19.23 9.22 22.10
C ILE A 204 -17.90 9.89 22.44
N TYR A 205 -17.27 9.47 23.54
CA TYR A 205 -15.97 9.98 23.98
C TYR A 205 -14.82 9.32 23.20
N VAL A 206 -14.17 10.08 22.32
CA VAL A 206 -12.96 9.67 21.61
C VAL A 206 -11.75 10.18 22.37
N SER A 207 -11.22 9.36 23.28
CA SER A 207 -10.00 9.68 24.00
C SER A 207 -8.74 9.55 23.11
N ARG A 208 -7.98 10.64 23.09
CA ARG A 208 -6.57 10.83 22.70
C ARG A 208 -6.24 10.81 21.20
N TRP A 209 -5.74 11.96 20.75
CA TRP A 209 -5.26 12.40 19.44
C TRP A 209 -4.31 11.47 18.65
N LYS A 210 -3.89 10.34 19.22
CA LYS A 210 -2.99 9.35 18.61
C LYS A 210 -3.70 8.07 18.15
N CYS A 211 -4.98 7.92 18.50
CA CYS A 211 -5.68 6.65 18.34
C CYS A 211 -6.97 6.81 17.52
N TYR A 212 -7.11 6.03 16.44
CA TYR A 212 -8.38 5.92 15.72
C TYR A 212 -9.25 4.84 16.35
N LYS A 213 -10.52 5.14 16.57
CA LYS A 213 -11.50 4.24 17.15
C LYS A 213 -12.48 3.80 16.07
N SER A 214 -12.50 2.53 15.72
CA SER A 214 -13.50 1.99 14.79
C SER A 214 -14.73 1.51 15.57
N MET A 215 -15.90 1.91 15.12
CA MET A 215 -17.18 1.49 15.70
C MET A 215 -17.93 0.64 14.68
N GLY A 216 -18.33 -0.56 15.09
CA GLY A 216 -19.13 -1.46 14.27
C GLY A 216 -20.60 -1.31 14.59
N CYS A 217 -21.43 -1.35 13.53
CA CYS A 217 -22.88 -1.33 13.49
C CYS A 217 -23.52 -0.34 14.47
N LEU A 218 -24.13 0.74 13.97
CA LEU A 218 -24.94 1.69 14.76
C LEU A 218 -25.96 0.99 15.68
N SER A 219 -26.33 -0.26 15.38
CA SER A 219 -27.17 -1.12 16.21
C SER A 219 -26.55 -1.51 17.57
N ARG A 220 -25.24 -1.78 17.67
CA ARG A 220 -24.63 -2.39 18.88
C ARG A 220 -23.86 -1.42 19.78
N ARG A 221 -23.81 -0.12 19.45
CA ARG A 221 -23.35 1.00 20.30
C ARG A 221 -22.10 0.70 21.15
N ARG A 222 -21.10 -0.01 20.58
CA ARG A 222 -19.89 -0.42 21.29
C ARG A 222 -18.66 -0.08 20.47
N LEU A 223 -17.68 0.52 21.13
CA LEU A 223 -16.34 0.69 20.57
C LEU A 223 -15.74 -0.70 20.29
N LEU A 224 -15.31 -0.96 19.05
CA LEU A 224 -14.71 -2.25 18.70
C LEU A 224 -13.23 -2.29 19.03
N THR A 225 -12.46 -1.34 18.51
CA THR A 225 -11.01 -1.29 18.70
C THR A 225 -10.47 0.13 18.67
N THR A 226 -9.28 0.30 19.22
CA THR A 226 -8.51 1.54 19.24
C THR A 226 -7.15 1.26 18.61
N LEU A 227 -6.84 1.94 17.50
CA LEU A 227 -5.62 1.74 16.71
C LEU A 227 -4.65 2.91 16.90
N CYS A 228 -3.43 2.64 17.35
CA CYS A 228 -2.42 3.64 17.69
C CYS A 228 -1.08 3.40 16.97
N HIS A 229 -1.13 3.26 15.65
CA HIS A 229 0.07 2.96 14.87
C HIS A 229 0.86 4.20 14.44
N HIS A 230 0.27 5.40 14.49
CA HIS A 230 0.94 6.64 14.08
C HIS A 230 1.67 7.31 15.24
N HIS A 231 2.78 7.99 14.94
CA HIS A 231 3.54 8.73 15.94
C HIS A 231 2.91 10.10 16.23
N LYS A 232 2.41 10.75 15.18
CA LYS A 232 1.72 12.05 15.24
C LYS A 232 0.21 11.86 15.03
N THR A 233 -0.49 12.98 15.05
CA THR A 233 -1.95 13.02 14.88
C THR A 233 -2.35 12.60 13.46
N ILE A 234 -3.41 11.81 13.41
CA ILE A 234 -4.06 11.42 12.15
C ILE A 234 -4.89 12.61 11.68
N THR A 235 -4.71 13.03 10.44
CA THR A 235 -5.40 14.18 9.84
C THR A 235 -6.61 13.74 9.04
N THR A 236 -6.45 12.68 8.24
CA THR A 236 -7.51 12.17 7.38
C THR A 236 -7.60 10.67 7.38
N LEU A 237 -8.81 10.22 7.10
CA LEU A 237 -9.18 8.81 6.97
C LEU A 237 -10.02 8.67 5.72
N THR A 238 -9.70 7.69 4.89
CA THR A 238 -10.49 7.38 3.71
C THR A 238 -10.63 5.88 3.54
N PHE A 239 -11.75 5.45 2.98
CA PHE A 239 -11.96 4.06 2.60
C PHE A 239 -11.50 3.82 1.16
N CYS A 240 -11.04 2.61 0.91
CA CYS A 240 -10.55 2.13 -0.37
C CYS A 240 -11.14 0.75 -0.64
N LYS A 241 -11.30 0.38 -1.92
CA LYS A 241 -11.75 -0.95 -2.36
C LYS A 241 -13.10 -1.38 -1.78
N ASN A 242 -14.18 -0.68 -2.14
CA ASN A 242 -15.54 -0.94 -1.65
C ASN A 242 -15.59 -1.15 -0.12
N TYR A 243 -14.92 -0.26 0.64
CA TYR A 243 -14.84 -0.30 2.11
C TYR A 243 -14.10 -1.50 2.72
N GLN A 244 -13.30 -2.26 1.94
CA GLN A 244 -12.47 -3.34 2.48
C GLN A 244 -11.17 -2.86 3.11
N ARG A 245 -10.68 -1.69 2.69
CA ARG A 245 -9.42 -1.12 3.17
C ARG A 245 -9.66 0.26 3.75
N LEU A 246 -8.96 0.57 4.83
CA LEU A 246 -8.96 1.89 5.46
C LEU A 246 -7.57 2.49 5.32
N ILE A 247 -7.49 3.72 4.84
CA ILE A 247 -6.23 4.47 4.74
C ILE A 247 -6.28 5.58 5.78
N SER A 248 -5.24 5.66 6.62
CA SER A 248 -5.02 6.80 7.50
C SER A 248 -3.82 7.60 7.05
N GLY A 249 -4.01 8.91 6.94
CA GLY A 249 -2.96 9.89 6.73
C GLY A 249 -2.64 10.64 8.01
N SER A 250 -1.36 10.82 8.29
CA SER A 250 -0.88 11.48 9.49
C SER A 250 0.16 12.55 9.15
N ILE A 251 0.32 13.49 10.07
CA ILE A 251 1.34 14.55 10.00
C ILE A 251 2.76 13.94 10.03
N ASP A 252 2.90 12.68 10.45
CA ASP A 252 4.17 11.94 10.40
C ASP A 252 4.67 11.61 8.98
N ARG A 253 3.95 12.07 7.94
CA ARG A 253 4.27 11.83 6.52
C ARG A 253 4.02 10.40 6.06
N HIS A 254 3.42 9.57 6.90
CA HIS A 254 3.08 8.20 6.57
C HIS A 254 1.59 8.05 6.28
N LEU A 255 1.31 7.24 5.27
CA LEU A 255 -0.01 6.68 5.01
C LEU A 255 0.02 5.22 5.43
N LYS A 256 -0.87 4.84 6.33
CA LYS A 256 -1.02 3.45 6.74
C LYS A 256 -2.32 2.90 6.22
N ILE A 257 -2.24 1.71 5.62
CA ILE A 257 -3.36 1.03 5.01
C ILE A 257 -3.70 -0.16 5.88
N TYR A 258 -4.93 -0.22 6.37
CA TYR A 258 -5.44 -1.28 7.20
C TYR A 258 -6.47 -2.11 6.44
N ASP A 259 -6.52 -3.39 6.80
CA ASP A 259 -7.68 -4.22 6.47
C ASP A 259 -8.80 -3.91 7.46
N VAL A 260 -10.02 -3.67 6.97
CA VAL A 260 -11.17 -3.37 7.84
C VAL A 260 -11.61 -4.60 8.64
N SER A 261 -11.32 -5.81 8.16
CA SER A 261 -11.71 -7.05 8.84
C SER A 261 -10.85 -7.36 10.06
N THR A 262 -9.52 -7.17 9.96
CA THR A 262 -8.55 -7.51 11.01
C THR A 262 -7.98 -6.29 11.73
N TYR A 263 -8.14 -5.09 11.15
CA TYR A 263 -7.51 -3.84 11.57
C TYR A 263 -5.97 -3.87 11.65
N GLN A 264 -5.33 -4.83 10.97
CA GLN A 264 -3.88 -4.91 10.87
C GLN A 264 -3.35 -4.00 9.75
N VAL A 265 -2.16 -3.45 9.95
CA VAL A 265 -1.46 -2.67 8.92
C VAL A 265 -1.01 -3.62 7.81
N VAL A 266 -1.58 -3.42 6.63
CA VAL A 266 -1.24 -4.16 5.42
C VAL A 266 -0.02 -3.55 4.73
N HIS A 267 0.01 -2.22 4.64
CA HIS A 267 1.07 -1.51 3.96
C HIS A 267 1.25 -0.10 4.51
N THR A 268 2.47 0.42 4.39
CA THR A 268 2.84 1.79 4.75
C THR A 268 3.42 2.47 3.52
N LEU A 269 2.93 3.66 3.18
CA LEU A 269 3.45 4.50 2.11
C LEU A 269 4.02 5.79 2.70
N ASP A 270 5.19 6.18 2.22
CA ASP A 270 5.89 7.38 2.68
C ASP A 270 5.68 8.52 1.68
N VAL A 271 5.34 9.69 2.22
CA VAL A 271 5.06 10.91 1.45
C VAL A 271 6.14 11.94 1.80
N PRO A 272 6.59 12.80 0.87
CA PRO A 272 7.66 13.76 1.17
C PRO A 272 7.30 14.81 2.23
N GLY A 273 6.01 15.13 2.39
CA GLY A 273 5.53 16.18 3.29
C GLY A 273 4.45 15.69 4.26
N SER A 274 4.13 16.53 5.25
CA SER A 274 3.10 16.23 6.25
C SER A 274 1.73 16.11 5.58
N VAL A 275 1.06 14.96 5.76
CA VAL A 275 -0.23 14.70 5.10
C VAL A 275 -1.34 15.45 5.82
N LEU A 276 -2.09 16.27 5.08
CA LEU A 276 -3.32 16.88 5.57
C LEU A 276 -4.54 16.14 5.06
N SER A 277 -4.58 15.84 3.76
CA SER A 277 -5.74 15.22 3.14
C SER A 277 -5.35 14.10 2.18
N VAL A 278 -6.23 13.11 2.08
CA VAL A 278 -6.05 11.94 1.21
C VAL A 278 -7.37 11.67 0.52
N GLY A 279 -7.32 11.42 -0.78
CA GLY A 279 -8.45 10.98 -1.55
C GLY A 279 -8.09 9.79 -2.44
N VAL A 280 -9.03 8.86 -2.56
CA VAL A 280 -8.97 7.69 -3.44
C VAL A 280 -10.32 7.59 -4.15
N PRO A 281 -10.37 7.41 -5.48
CA PRO A 281 -11.61 7.17 -6.22
C PRO A 281 -12.12 5.75 -5.92
N ALA A 282 -13.40 5.49 -6.22
CA ALA A 282 -14.00 4.16 -6.05
C ALA A 282 -13.26 3.05 -6.83
N ASP A 283 -12.63 3.39 -7.96
CA ASP A 283 -11.86 2.47 -8.81
C ASP A 283 -10.46 2.13 -8.27
N ASP A 284 -10.01 2.78 -7.19
CA ASP A 284 -8.67 2.64 -6.58
C ASP A 284 -7.47 2.87 -7.53
N ASN A 285 -7.70 3.42 -8.73
CA ASN A 285 -6.67 3.59 -9.75
C ASN A 285 -5.70 4.76 -9.47
N LEU A 286 -6.09 5.67 -8.58
CA LEU A 286 -5.35 6.90 -8.29
C LEU A 286 -5.33 7.13 -6.78
N LEU A 287 -4.15 7.40 -6.24
CA LEU A 287 -3.99 7.87 -4.87
C LEU A 287 -3.57 9.32 -4.90
N VAL A 288 -4.36 10.21 -4.28
CA VAL A 288 -4.07 11.63 -4.21
C VAL A 288 -3.85 12.03 -2.77
N VAL A 289 -2.74 12.72 -2.52
CA VAL A 289 -2.32 13.14 -1.18
C VAL A 289 -2.01 14.62 -1.21
N GLY A 290 -2.71 15.37 -0.35
CA GLY A 290 -2.47 16.78 -0.10
C GLY A 290 -1.58 16.98 1.11
N THR A 291 -0.49 17.72 0.94
CA THR A 291 0.41 18.05 2.05
C THR A 291 0.17 19.45 2.62
N ALA A 292 0.62 19.66 3.86
CA ALA A 292 0.61 20.97 4.51
C ALA A 292 1.51 22.00 3.82
N GLU A 293 2.53 21.54 3.10
CA GLU A 293 3.46 22.39 2.36
C GLU A 293 2.88 22.89 1.02
N GLY A 294 1.63 22.54 0.71
CA GLY A 294 0.98 22.84 -0.56
C GLY A 294 1.49 21.99 -1.72
N LEU A 295 1.95 20.77 -1.46
CA LEU A 295 2.28 19.81 -2.51
C LEU A 295 1.14 18.82 -2.68
N LEU A 296 0.61 18.73 -3.89
CA LEU A 296 -0.34 17.70 -4.30
C LEU A 296 0.43 16.55 -4.94
N SER A 297 0.50 15.41 -4.26
CA SER A 297 1.14 14.18 -4.75
C SER A 297 0.07 13.25 -5.32
N MET A 298 0.17 12.94 -6.61
CA MET A 298 -0.76 12.06 -7.32
C MET A 298 -0.02 10.82 -7.80
N GLN A 299 -0.40 9.65 -7.29
CA GLN A 299 0.17 8.34 -7.66
C GLN A 299 -0.86 7.54 -8.44
N ARG A 300 -0.60 7.35 -9.73
CA ARG A 300 -1.47 6.53 -10.60
C ARG A 300 -1.00 5.09 -10.59
N ARG A 301 -1.94 4.15 -10.71
CA ARG A 301 -1.64 2.74 -10.90
C ARG A 301 -1.50 2.40 -12.39
N LYS A 302 -0.54 1.53 -12.73
CA LYS A 302 -0.47 0.94 -14.08
C LYS A 302 -1.66 0.03 -14.29
N SER A 303 -2.58 0.44 -15.15
CA SER A 303 -3.55 -0.48 -15.74
C SER A 303 -2.83 -1.42 -16.72
N ASP A 304 -3.33 -2.66 -16.87
CA ASP A 304 -2.78 -3.58 -17.89
C ASP A 304 -3.04 -3.08 -19.33
N GLU A 305 -3.97 -2.16 -19.53
CA GLU A 305 -4.23 -1.51 -20.81
C GLU A 305 -3.08 -0.58 -21.24
N ASP A 306 -2.48 0.17 -20.31
CA ASP A 306 -1.34 1.06 -20.61
C ASP A 306 -0.09 0.27 -21.07
N LYS A 307 0.05 -1.01 -20.67
CA LYS A 307 1.10 -1.90 -21.19
C LYS A 307 0.87 -2.26 -22.66
N ASN A 308 -0.39 -2.37 -23.10
CA ASN A 308 -0.74 -2.71 -24.49
C ASN A 308 -0.61 -1.51 -25.43
N VAL A 309 -0.89 -0.29 -24.96
CA VAL A 309 -0.79 0.94 -25.76
C VAL A 309 0.66 1.30 -26.12
N ARG A 310 1.65 0.86 -25.32
CA ARG A 310 3.09 1.04 -25.64
C ARG A 310 3.60 0.19 -26.82
N LYS A 311 2.77 -0.65 -27.45
CA LYS A 311 3.10 -1.23 -28.76
C LYS A 311 3.13 -0.09 -29.77
N LYS A 312 4.35 0.36 -30.13
CA LYS A 312 4.64 1.39 -31.14
C LYS A 312 3.60 1.34 -32.27
N LYS A 313 2.82 2.42 -32.43
CA LYS A 313 1.95 2.59 -33.61
C LYS A 313 2.82 2.40 -34.85
N ARG A 314 2.58 1.32 -35.58
CA ARG A 314 3.31 1.03 -36.82
C ARG A 314 2.97 2.12 -37.84
N PRO A 315 3.93 2.55 -38.68
CA PRO A 315 3.66 3.52 -39.73
C PRO A 315 2.54 3.02 -40.65
N ALA A 316 1.77 3.96 -41.20
CA ALA A 316 0.52 3.69 -41.92
C ALA A 316 0.70 2.78 -43.17
N SER A 317 1.90 2.70 -43.75
CA SER A 317 2.20 1.86 -44.91
C SER A 317 2.06 0.35 -44.65
N TYR A 318 2.11 -0.09 -43.39
CA TYR A 318 1.99 -1.52 -43.04
C TYR A 318 0.54 -1.96 -42.74
N LYS A 319 -0.43 -1.03 -42.74
CA LYS A 319 -1.85 -1.34 -42.44
C LYS A 319 -2.57 -2.06 -43.58
N PHE A 320 -2.16 -1.84 -44.83
CA PHE A 320 -2.85 -2.37 -46.00
C PHE A 320 -2.44 -3.80 -46.38
N PHE A 321 -1.37 -4.35 -45.79
CA PHE A 321 -0.80 -5.63 -46.22
C PHE A 321 -1.15 -6.84 -45.34
N LEU A 322 -1.92 -6.66 -44.26
CA LEU A 322 -2.26 -7.74 -43.32
C LEU A 322 -3.78 -7.86 -43.15
N LYS A 323 -4.46 -8.37 -44.18
CA LYS A 323 -5.86 -8.79 -44.11
C LYS A 323 -5.97 -9.95 -43.11
N GLY A 324 -6.84 -9.83 -42.09
CA GLY A 324 -7.10 -10.87 -41.09
C GLY A 324 -6.50 -10.67 -39.69
N GLN A 325 -5.66 -9.66 -39.44
CA GLN A 325 -5.09 -9.43 -38.10
C GLN A 325 -6.08 -8.86 -37.06
N ASN A 326 -7.12 -8.17 -37.52
CA ASN A 326 -8.18 -7.60 -36.67
C ASN A 326 -9.49 -8.39 -36.79
N TYR A 327 -9.43 -9.64 -37.25
CA TYR A 327 -10.61 -10.50 -37.33
C TYR A 327 -11.05 -10.87 -35.91
N THR A 328 -12.20 -10.34 -35.50
CA THR A 328 -12.91 -10.81 -34.31
C THR A 328 -13.80 -11.97 -34.74
N PRO A 329 -13.61 -13.18 -34.20
CA PRO A 329 -14.38 -14.34 -34.61
C PRO A 329 -15.88 -14.11 -34.37
N SER A 330 -16.69 -14.46 -35.36
CA SER A 330 -18.15 -14.46 -35.25
C SER A 330 -18.61 -15.71 -34.49
N SER A 331 -19.85 -15.73 -34.02
CA SER A 331 -20.44 -16.87 -33.28
C SER A 331 -20.47 -18.18 -34.07
N GLU A 332 -20.24 -18.15 -35.39
CA GLU A 332 -20.22 -19.30 -36.30
C GLU A 332 -18.81 -19.89 -36.50
N ASP A 333 -17.75 -19.26 -35.98
CA ASP A 333 -16.37 -19.70 -36.18
C ASP A 333 -15.91 -20.71 -35.12
N GLN A 334 -15.38 -21.86 -35.56
CA GLN A 334 -14.67 -22.78 -34.67
C GLN A 334 -13.24 -22.28 -34.38
N ILE A 335 -13.02 -21.84 -33.15
CA ILE A 335 -11.71 -21.36 -32.68
C ILE A 335 -10.78 -22.56 -32.42
N TYR A 336 -9.79 -22.76 -33.29
CA TYR A 336 -8.68 -23.67 -33.03
C TYR A 336 -7.54 -22.94 -32.31
N GLU A 337 -7.34 -23.23 -31.02
CA GLU A 337 -6.20 -22.70 -30.28
C GLU A 337 -4.89 -23.38 -30.74
N HIS A 338 -4.09 -22.68 -31.55
CA HIS A 338 -2.69 -23.06 -31.72
C HIS A 338 -1.96 -22.93 -30.39
N LYS A 339 -1.60 -24.06 -29.78
CA LYS A 339 -0.71 -24.11 -28.61
C LYS A 339 0.59 -23.38 -28.95
N LYS A 340 0.75 -22.16 -28.44
CA LYS A 340 1.99 -21.38 -28.61
C LYS A 340 3.14 -22.21 -28.06
N LYS A 341 4.13 -22.53 -28.92
CA LYS A 341 5.37 -23.18 -28.47
C LYS A 341 5.96 -22.32 -27.37
N GLU A 342 6.10 -22.89 -26.18
CA GLU A 342 6.61 -22.16 -25.05
C GLU A 342 8.03 -21.66 -25.35
N LYS A 343 8.29 -20.38 -25.11
CA LYS A 343 9.65 -19.83 -25.26
C LYS A 343 10.53 -20.41 -24.15
N ILE A 344 11.54 -21.15 -24.56
CA ILE A 344 12.54 -21.77 -23.68
C ILE A 344 13.71 -20.78 -23.51
N GLN A 345 14.24 -20.68 -22.30
CA GLN A 345 15.38 -19.81 -21.99
C GLN A 345 16.68 -20.29 -22.67
N LYS A 346 17.70 -19.43 -22.77
CA LYS A 346 18.94 -19.76 -23.46
C LYS A 346 19.67 -20.97 -22.83
N TYR A 347 19.78 -21.01 -21.49
CA TYR A 347 20.42 -22.12 -20.78
C TYR A 347 19.66 -23.45 -20.91
N ASP A 348 18.32 -23.43 -20.94
CA ASP A 348 17.49 -24.62 -21.16
C ASP A 348 17.69 -25.21 -22.57
N LYS A 349 17.92 -24.35 -23.57
CA LYS A 349 18.28 -24.81 -24.93
C LYS A 349 19.62 -25.54 -24.93
N PHE A 350 20.57 -25.11 -24.11
CA PHE A 350 21.88 -25.77 -23.97
C PHE A 350 21.77 -27.08 -23.19
N PHE A 351 20.93 -27.14 -22.15
CA PHE A 351 20.60 -28.40 -21.47
C PHE A 351 19.95 -29.43 -22.40
N ARG A 352 19.15 -28.99 -23.38
CA ARG A 352 18.59 -29.89 -24.40
C ARG A 352 19.65 -30.43 -25.36
N LYS A 353 20.76 -29.69 -25.56
CA LYS A 353 21.88 -30.07 -26.42
C LYS A 353 23.03 -30.76 -25.67
N PHE A 354 22.89 -30.99 -24.36
CA PHE A 354 23.95 -31.51 -23.48
C PHE A 354 25.22 -30.63 -23.44
N GLU A 355 25.11 -29.35 -23.80
CA GLU A 355 26.22 -28.38 -23.76
C GLU A 355 26.28 -27.70 -22.38
N TYR A 356 26.88 -28.37 -21.38
CA TYR A 356 26.85 -27.91 -19.99
C TYR A 356 27.67 -26.63 -19.72
N SER A 357 28.82 -26.48 -20.38
CA SER A 357 29.69 -25.29 -20.24
C SER A 357 28.97 -24.01 -20.68
N LYS A 358 28.38 -24.03 -21.88
CA LYS A 358 27.58 -22.93 -22.43
C LYS A 358 26.31 -22.66 -21.62
N ALA A 359 25.69 -23.69 -21.04
CA ALA A 359 24.54 -23.53 -20.16
C ALA A 359 24.90 -22.75 -18.89
N LEU A 360 26.02 -23.09 -18.25
CA LEU A 360 26.52 -22.41 -17.06
C LEU A 360 26.93 -20.97 -17.38
N ASP A 361 27.62 -20.73 -18.50
CA ASP A 361 28.03 -19.38 -18.90
C ASP A 361 26.81 -18.50 -19.21
N ALA A 362 25.81 -19.04 -19.91
CA ALA A 362 24.55 -18.34 -20.14
C ALA A 362 23.83 -18.00 -18.83
N ALA A 363 23.93 -18.85 -17.80
CA ALA A 363 23.31 -18.59 -16.50
C ALA A 363 24.08 -17.57 -15.64
N ILE A 364 25.42 -17.51 -15.76
CA ILE A 364 26.25 -16.54 -15.05
C ILE A 364 26.17 -15.15 -15.69
N HIS A 365 26.10 -15.08 -17.03
CA HIS A 365 25.99 -13.82 -17.78
C HIS A 365 24.58 -13.19 -17.70
N VAL A 366 23.54 -13.99 -17.43
CA VAL A 366 22.18 -13.50 -17.25
C VAL A 366 22.07 -12.80 -15.89
N ARG A 367 22.56 -11.55 -15.86
CA ARG A 367 22.38 -10.53 -14.82
C ARG A 367 22.70 -11.01 -13.41
N THR A 368 23.79 -10.45 -12.85
CA THR A 368 24.18 -10.50 -11.41
C THR A 368 23.10 -10.07 -10.39
N LYS A 369 21.88 -9.74 -10.84
CA LYS A 369 20.73 -9.31 -10.03
C LYS A 369 19.84 -10.47 -9.56
N GLU A 370 19.83 -11.62 -10.25
CA GLU A 370 18.96 -12.77 -9.93
C GLU A 370 19.81 -14.05 -9.72
N PRO A 371 20.53 -14.18 -8.58
CA PRO A 371 21.37 -15.35 -8.31
C PRO A 371 20.59 -16.66 -8.20
N GLU A 372 19.27 -16.58 -7.93
CA GLU A 372 18.36 -17.74 -7.85
C GLU A 372 18.33 -18.56 -9.13
N VAL A 373 18.37 -17.91 -10.29
CA VAL A 373 18.33 -18.60 -11.58
C VAL A 373 19.64 -19.36 -11.80
N THR A 374 20.78 -18.72 -11.55
CA THR A 374 22.11 -19.34 -11.70
C THR A 374 22.29 -20.52 -10.74
N VAL A 375 21.88 -20.39 -9.47
CA VAL A 375 21.96 -21.49 -8.51
C VAL A 375 21.00 -22.63 -8.88
N SER A 376 19.82 -22.33 -9.41
CA SER A 376 18.91 -23.37 -9.93
C SER A 376 19.51 -24.15 -11.10
N VAL A 377 20.23 -23.46 -12.00
CA VAL A 377 20.98 -24.09 -13.10
C VAL A 377 22.11 -24.97 -12.56
N ILE A 378 22.85 -24.52 -11.54
CA ILE A 378 23.91 -25.30 -10.89
C ILE A 378 23.33 -26.54 -10.20
N GLN A 379 22.20 -26.43 -9.50
CA GLN A 379 21.52 -27.59 -8.89
C GLN A 379 21.11 -28.62 -9.93
N GLU A 380 20.62 -28.18 -11.10
CA GLU A 380 20.29 -29.07 -12.21
C GLU A 380 21.55 -29.69 -12.85
N LEU A 381 22.69 -28.99 -12.87
CA LEU A 381 23.97 -29.58 -13.27
C LEU A 381 24.44 -30.65 -12.28
N ILE A 382 24.30 -30.42 -10.98
CA ILE A 382 24.62 -31.40 -9.93
C ILE A 382 23.75 -32.65 -10.08
N ARG A 383 22.44 -32.48 -10.29
CA ARG A 383 21.50 -33.59 -10.51
C ARG A 383 21.79 -34.44 -11.75
N ARG A 384 22.39 -33.84 -12.78
CA ARG A 384 22.76 -34.51 -14.04
C ARG A 384 24.20 -35.00 -14.05
N GLU A 385 24.93 -34.84 -12.94
CA GLU A 385 26.37 -35.08 -12.84
C GLU A 385 27.21 -34.30 -13.88
N GLY A 386 26.63 -33.25 -14.46
CA GLY A 386 27.23 -32.42 -15.50
C GLY A 386 28.11 -31.29 -14.98
N LEU A 387 28.27 -31.17 -13.66
CA LEU A 387 29.03 -30.08 -13.04
C LEU A 387 30.53 -30.16 -13.36
N LYS A 388 31.15 -31.34 -13.22
CA LYS A 388 32.58 -31.54 -13.54
C LYS A 388 32.84 -31.26 -15.03
N PRO A 389 32.07 -31.81 -16.00
CA PRO A 389 32.21 -31.44 -17.41
C PRO A 389 31.97 -29.96 -17.71
N ALA A 390 31.07 -29.28 -16.97
CA ALA A 390 30.79 -27.86 -17.18
C ALA A 390 31.95 -26.95 -16.77
N LEU A 391 32.74 -27.39 -15.78
CA LEU A 391 33.86 -26.66 -15.19
C LEU A 391 35.21 -27.07 -15.79
N ALA A 392 35.30 -28.24 -16.41
CA ALA A 392 36.50 -28.71 -17.08
C ALA A 392 36.89 -27.81 -18.26
N ALA A 393 38.21 -27.68 -18.51
CA ALA A 393 38.80 -26.97 -19.64
C ALA A 393 38.35 -25.49 -19.78
N ARG A 394 38.19 -24.79 -18.65
CA ARG A 394 37.90 -23.36 -18.60
C ARG A 394 39.15 -22.49 -18.52
N ASP A 395 39.12 -21.37 -19.23
CA ASP A 395 40.14 -20.31 -19.18
C ASP A 395 40.09 -19.53 -17.85
N ASP A 396 41.21 -18.96 -17.43
CA ASP A 396 41.35 -18.16 -16.19
C ASP A 396 40.32 -17.04 -16.06
N LYS A 397 39.99 -16.37 -17.17
CA LYS A 397 38.98 -15.29 -17.19
C LYS A 397 37.59 -15.83 -16.84
N SER A 398 37.22 -16.98 -17.40
CA SER A 398 35.93 -17.64 -17.16
C SER A 398 35.84 -18.20 -15.75
N LEU A 399 36.96 -18.73 -15.23
CA LEU A 399 37.11 -19.17 -13.84
C LEU A 399 36.96 -17.99 -12.88
N GLY A 400 37.56 -16.85 -13.20
CA GLY A 400 37.44 -15.61 -12.43
C GLY A 400 36.00 -15.09 -12.33
N PHE A 401 35.15 -15.31 -13.33
CA PHE A 401 33.71 -14.98 -13.23
C PHE A 401 32.96 -15.91 -12.27
N ILE A 402 33.27 -17.21 -12.28
CA ILE A 402 32.68 -18.19 -11.36
C ILE A 402 33.08 -17.88 -9.92
N ILE A 403 34.37 -17.65 -9.66
CA ILE A 403 34.87 -17.35 -8.31
C ILE A 403 34.26 -16.04 -7.79
N ARG A 404 34.16 -15.00 -8.64
CA ARG A 404 33.45 -13.75 -8.28
C ARG A 404 31.98 -13.98 -7.98
N PHE A 405 31.31 -14.88 -8.70
CA PHE A 405 29.92 -15.24 -8.43
C PHE A 405 29.77 -15.98 -7.09
N ILE A 406 30.66 -16.92 -6.78
CA ILE A 406 30.68 -17.63 -5.49
C ILE A 406 30.92 -16.64 -4.34
N GLN A 407 31.96 -15.80 -4.45
CA GLN A 407 32.31 -14.80 -3.45
C GLN A 407 31.12 -13.87 -3.11
N ARG A 408 30.38 -13.41 -4.12
CA ARG A 408 29.25 -12.50 -3.90
C ARG A 408 28.06 -13.17 -3.21
N ASN A 409 27.88 -14.47 -3.41
CA ASN A 409 26.66 -15.17 -3.02
C ASN A 409 26.83 -16.13 -1.84
N ILE A 410 28.06 -16.39 -1.38
CA ILE A 410 28.33 -17.29 -0.24
C ILE A 410 27.73 -16.78 1.08
N SER A 411 27.61 -15.45 1.23
CA SER A 411 26.95 -14.78 2.35
C SER A 411 25.43 -15.03 2.43
N ASN A 412 24.81 -15.57 1.39
CA ASN A 412 23.39 -15.93 1.42
C ASN A 412 23.22 -17.38 1.90
N PRO A 413 22.64 -17.64 3.10
CA PRO A 413 22.56 -18.99 3.69
C PRO A 413 21.84 -20.03 2.81
N ARG A 414 21.00 -19.56 1.89
CA ARG A 414 20.19 -20.39 0.99
C ARG A 414 21.01 -21.13 -0.06
N PHE A 415 22.09 -20.49 -0.51
CA PHE A 415 22.90 -20.98 -1.61
C PHE A 415 24.23 -21.54 -1.10
N THR A 416 24.59 -21.25 0.15
CA THR A 416 25.87 -21.63 0.76
C THR A 416 26.18 -23.11 0.55
N SER A 417 25.27 -24.05 0.82
CA SER A 417 25.53 -25.47 0.61
C SER A 417 25.94 -25.79 -0.83
N THR A 418 25.10 -25.41 -1.80
CA THR A 418 25.37 -25.65 -3.22
C THR A 418 26.60 -24.93 -3.76
N LEU A 419 26.90 -23.73 -3.25
CA LEU A 419 28.08 -22.97 -3.67
C LEU A 419 29.36 -23.51 -3.04
N THR A 420 29.29 -24.03 -1.81
CA THR A 420 30.41 -24.72 -1.16
C THR A 420 30.75 -26.01 -1.90
N ASP A 421 29.75 -26.79 -2.32
CA ASP A 421 29.97 -27.99 -3.15
C ASP A 421 30.67 -27.64 -4.47
N VAL A 422 30.21 -26.58 -5.15
CA VAL A 422 30.85 -26.09 -6.38
C VAL A 422 32.27 -25.58 -6.13
N ALA A 423 32.49 -24.85 -5.03
CA ALA A 423 33.81 -24.36 -4.65
C ALA A 423 34.78 -25.51 -4.36
N GLY A 424 34.33 -26.57 -3.69
CA GLY A 424 35.11 -27.79 -3.46
C GLY A 424 35.52 -28.46 -4.77
N VAL A 425 34.55 -28.72 -5.65
CA VAL A 425 34.82 -29.32 -6.98
C VAL A 425 35.77 -28.44 -7.81
N LEU A 426 35.63 -27.12 -7.74
CA LEU A 426 36.51 -26.19 -8.44
C LEU A 426 37.94 -26.25 -7.91
N LEU A 427 38.13 -26.26 -6.58
CA LEU A 427 39.45 -26.39 -5.96
C LEU A 427 40.11 -27.74 -6.28
N ASP A 428 39.33 -28.83 -6.26
CA ASP A 428 39.85 -30.17 -6.57
C ASP A 428 40.38 -30.27 -8.00
N MET A 429 39.68 -29.69 -8.98
CA MET A 429 40.09 -29.75 -10.39
C MET A 429 41.24 -28.79 -10.72
N TYR A 430 41.24 -27.60 -10.11
CA TYR A 430 42.20 -26.54 -10.44
C TYR A 430 43.36 -26.40 -9.46
N ASN A 431 43.56 -27.39 -8.57
CA ASN A 431 44.65 -27.38 -7.58
C ASN A 431 46.03 -27.17 -8.22
N SER A 432 46.27 -27.76 -9.39
CA SER A 432 47.53 -27.61 -10.15
C SER A 432 47.74 -26.24 -10.80
N HIS A 433 46.67 -25.44 -10.93
CA HIS A 433 46.70 -24.12 -11.56
C HIS A 433 46.83 -22.97 -10.55
N ILE A 434 46.81 -23.27 -9.24
CA ILE A 434 47.02 -22.28 -8.18
C ILE A 434 48.47 -21.77 -8.26
N GLY A 435 48.67 -20.45 -8.32
CA GLY A 435 49.99 -19.82 -8.47
C GLY A 435 50.42 -19.49 -9.89
N GLN A 436 49.65 -19.89 -10.93
CA GLN A 436 49.97 -19.54 -12.33
C GLN A 436 49.41 -18.17 -12.74
N CYS A 437 48.27 -17.78 -12.17
CA CYS A 437 47.56 -16.55 -12.52
C CYS A 437 47.25 -15.71 -11.29
N ALA A 438 47.90 -14.55 -11.20
CA ALA A 438 47.76 -13.62 -10.06
C ALA A 438 46.32 -13.13 -9.84
N GLU A 439 45.51 -13.01 -10.90
CA GLU A 439 44.11 -12.59 -10.77
C GLU A 439 43.27 -13.62 -10.01
N VAL A 440 43.41 -14.90 -10.36
CA VAL A 440 42.69 -16.01 -9.72
C VAL A 440 43.13 -16.16 -8.27
N ASP A 441 44.43 -16.07 -8.00
CA ASP A 441 44.98 -16.16 -6.64
C ASP A 441 44.46 -15.03 -5.74
N SER A 442 44.38 -13.80 -6.27
CA SER A 442 43.79 -12.67 -5.54
C SER A 442 42.31 -12.87 -5.21
N LEU A 443 41.56 -13.54 -6.09
CA LEU A 443 40.14 -13.86 -5.88
C LEU A 443 39.97 -15.00 -4.88
N LEU A 444 40.84 -16.01 -4.89
CA LEU A 444 40.85 -17.09 -3.91
C LEU A 444 41.23 -16.58 -2.52
N GLN A 445 42.18 -15.65 -2.42
CA GLN A 445 42.52 -15.01 -1.15
C GLN A 445 41.33 -14.20 -0.59
N LYS A 446 40.63 -13.46 -1.45
CA LYS A 446 39.39 -12.75 -1.06
C LYS A 446 38.27 -13.73 -0.68
N LEU A 447 38.12 -14.85 -1.39
CA LEU A 447 37.14 -15.87 -1.04
C LEU A 447 37.44 -16.44 0.36
N ARG A 448 38.72 -16.75 0.65
CA ARG A 448 39.16 -17.22 1.96
C ARG A 448 38.83 -16.23 3.08
N THR A 449 39.08 -14.93 2.89
CA THR A 449 38.74 -13.93 3.90
C THR A 449 37.24 -13.82 4.11
N THR A 450 36.43 -13.83 3.04
CA THR A 450 34.97 -13.82 3.16
C THR A 450 34.44 -15.06 3.88
N VAL A 451 34.91 -16.27 3.54
CA VAL A 451 34.52 -17.52 4.22
C VAL A 451 34.89 -17.46 5.70
N LYS A 452 36.07 -16.93 6.04
CA LYS A 452 36.47 -16.76 7.45
C LYS A 452 35.51 -15.82 8.20
N GLN A 453 35.15 -14.69 7.59
CA GLN A 453 34.17 -13.76 8.15
C GLN A 453 32.81 -14.43 8.37
N GLU A 454 32.30 -15.18 7.38
CA GLU A 454 31.03 -15.91 7.52
C GLU A 454 31.07 -16.95 8.63
N VAL A 455 32.17 -17.69 8.78
CA VAL A 455 32.35 -18.65 9.89
C VAL A 455 32.30 -17.94 11.24
N ASP A 456 32.94 -16.77 11.36
CA ASP A 456 32.91 -16.01 12.60
C ASP A 456 31.51 -15.40 12.87
N TYR A 457 30.79 -14.95 11.84
CA TYR A 457 29.38 -14.55 11.95
C TYR A 457 28.48 -15.70 12.40
N MET A 458 28.68 -16.91 11.86
CA MET A 458 27.92 -18.10 12.28
C MET A 458 28.16 -18.44 13.76
N LYS A 459 29.38 -18.28 14.27
CA LYS A 459 29.66 -18.45 15.71
C LYS A 459 28.89 -17.45 16.56
N GLN A 460 28.91 -16.17 16.20
CA GLN A 460 28.15 -15.14 16.90
C GLN A 460 26.63 -15.40 16.84
N LEU A 461 26.13 -15.92 15.72
CA LEU A 461 24.72 -16.34 15.60
C LEU A 461 24.39 -17.51 16.52
N MET A 462 25.29 -18.49 16.65
CA MET A 462 25.09 -19.59 17.61
C MET A 462 25.12 -19.11 19.06
N GLU A 463 26.01 -18.18 19.39
CA GLU A 463 26.05 -17.55 20.73
C GLU A 463 24.73 -16.82 21.04
N THR A 464 24.22 -16.01 20.10
CA THR A 464 22.95 -15.28 20.28
C THR A 464 21.73 -16.20 20.29
N MET A 465 21.75 -17.30 19.55
CA MET A 465 20.71 -18.33 19.65
C MET A 465 20.70 -18.97 21.04
N GLY A 466 21.88 -19.31 21.57
CA GLY A 466 22.01 -19.81 22.94
C GLY A 466 21.50 -18.83 24.00
N THR A 467 21.77 -17.53 23.86
CA THR A 467 21.21 -16.52 24.78
C THR A 467 19.70 -16.38 24.67
N MET A 468 19.14 -16.47 23.46
CA MET A 468 17.69 -16.44 23.24
C MET A 468 17.00 -17.68 23.83
N ASP A 469 17.59 -18.87 23.67
CA ASP A 469 17.06 -20.11 24.24
C ASP A 469 17.06 -20.08 25.78
N MET A 470 18.09 -19.49 26.39
CA MET A 470 18.10 -19.24 27.84
C MET A 470 16.95 -18.32 28.27
N LEU A 471 16.64 -17.28 27.50
CA LEU A 471 15.50 -16.40 27.79
C LEU A 471 14.16 -17.13 27.62
N PHE A 472 13.98 -17.95 26.58
CA PHE A 472 12.76 -18.74 26.42
C PHE A 472 12.58 -19.78 27.53
N ALA A 473 13.66 -20.45 27.94
CA ALA A 473 13.65 -21.34 29.10
C ALA A 473 13.26 -20.59 30.38
N ALA A 474 13.81 -19.39 30.62
CA ALA A 474 13.44 -18.55 31.77
C ALA A 474 11.97 -18.11 31.75
N VAL A 475 11.42 -17.76 30.58
CA VAL A 475 10.00 -17.39 30.45
C VAL A 475 9.10 -18.60 30.74
N SER A 476 9.41 -19.79 30.21
CA SER A 476 8.62 -21.00 30.45
C SER A 476 8.60 -21.42 31.92
N THR A 477 9.73 -21.29 32.64
CA THR A 477 9.80 -21.60 34.08
C THR A 477 9.01 -20.58 34.92
N ASN A 478 9.01 -19.30 34.54
CA ASN A 478 8.21 -18.28 35.23
C ASN A 478 6.69 -18.45 35.01
N GLN A 479 6.26 -18.84 33.81
CA GLN A 479 4.85 -19.17 33.55
C GLN A 479 4.41 -20.39 34.38
N ASN A 480 5.25 -21.43 34.48
CA ASN A 480 4.97 -22.58 35.34
C ASN A 480 4.95 -22.23 36.83
N LYS A 481 5.80 -21.30 37.29
CA LYS A 481 5.73 -20.77 38.66
C LYS A 481 4.46 -19.97 38.93
N GLN A 482 3.99 -19.16 37.99
CA GLN A 482 2.73 -18.43 38.12
C GLN A 482 1.49 -19.36 38.10
N LEU A 483 1.53 -20.42 37.30
CA LEU A 483 0.51 -21.47 37.30
C LEU A 483 0.52 -22.24 38.63
N ASN A 484 1.70 -22.58 39.15
CA ASN A 484 1.85 -23.28 40.43
C ASN A 484 1.52 -22.40 41.65
N SER A 485 1.75 -21.08 41.58
CA SER A 485 1.32 -20.15 42.64
C SER A 485 -0.18 -19.92 42.64
N ASN A 486 -0.83 -20.04 41.47
CA ASN A 486 -2.29 -19.99 41.37
C ASN A 486 -2.96 -21.34 41.72
N SER A 487 -2.20 -22.43 41.77
CA SER A 487 -2.67 -23.76 42.19
C SER A 487 -2.27 -24.16 43.62
N LEU A 488 -1.60 -23.28 44.37
CA LEU A 488 -1.52 -23.42 45.82
C LEU A 488 -2.84 -22.91 46.39
N ASP A 489 -3.83 -23.81 46.41
CA ASP A 489 -5.07 -23.66 47.14
C ASP A 489 -4.78 -23.10 48.53
N VAL A 490 -5.45 -22.01 48.86
CA VAL A 490 -5.61 -21.53 50.22
C VAL A 490 -6.17 -22.70 51.01
N LEU A 491 -5.32 -23.37 51.80
CA LEU A 491 -5.75 -24.35 52.80
C LEU A 491 -6.66 -23.61 53.78
N THR A 492 -7.96 -23.65 53.51
CA THR A 492 -8.97 -23.27 54.48
C THR A 492 -8.88 -24.26 55.64
N PRO A 493 -8.65 -23.82 56.89
CA PRO A 493 -8.62 -24.74 58.01
C PRO A 493 -10.00 -25.41 58.13
N SER A 494 -10.00 -26.72 58.36
CA SER A 494 -11.23 -27.50 58.52
C SER A 494 -12.08 -26.97 59.68
N VAL A 495 -13.39 -26.90 59.45
CA VAL A 495 -14.43 -26.33 60.32
C VAL A 495 -14.46 -26.90 61.76
N GLY A 496 -13.76 -28.01 62.04
CA GLY A 496 -13.69 -28.63 63.37
C GLY A 496 -12.85 -27.90 64.43
N ALA A 497 -12.16 -26.80 64.11
CA ALA A 497 -11.31 -26.06 65.05
C ALA A 497 -11.96 -24.79 65.63
N GLN A 498 -13.24 -24.51 65.34
CA GLN A 498 -13.94 -23.29 65.80
C GLN A 498 -15.00 -23.54 66.89
N THR A 499 -15.05 -24.74 67.47
CA THR A 499 -15.92 -25.02 68.63
C THR A 499 -15.11 -25.60 69.78
N SER A 500 -14.51 -24.72 70.58
CA SER A 500 -14.16 -24.94 71.99
C SER A 500 -14.09 -23.61 72.70
#